data_AF-A0A093ZKZ3-F1
#
_entry.id   AF-A0A093ZKZ3-F1
#
_cell.length_a   1.000
_cell.length_b   1.000
_cell.length_c   1.000
_cell.angle_alpha   90.00
_cell.angle_beta   90.00
_cell.angle_gamma   90.00
#
_symmetry.space_group_name_H-M   'P 1'
#
loop_
_entity.id
_entity.type
_entity.pdbx_description
1 polymer ?
#
loop_
_entity_poly.entity_id
_entity_poly.type
_entity_poly.pdbx_seq_one_letter_code
_entity_poly.pdbx_strand_id
1 'polypeptide(L)'
;MGVIATVKVVTSSEAKSRPKTIQPGNREKQIETFVQNRLEFLSAFKEAFKATFTEQNIKSGFRATGLVPYEPQNVLSYLNLHLRTPTPPILESNNWTSKTPQTIRELNFQIEHIKNRIVQHQNSSPTSINNAVSCLVKGAEMMMHSAVLLKAEVKALQAANEQKKRRERK
;
A
#
# COMPACT_ATOMS: atom_id res chain seq x y z
N MET A 1 -96.15 -6.56 19.56
CA MET A 1 -95.29 -7.62 20.14
C MET A 1 -94.10 -7.80 19.20
N GLY A 2 -92.99 -7.12 19.45
CA GLY A 2 -91.78 -7.23 18.60
C GLY A 2 -90.87 -8.33 19.13
N VAL A 3 -90.45 -9.25 18.26
CA VAL A 3 -89.49 -10.33 18.59
C VAL A 3 -88.11 -9.87 18.13
N ILE A 4 -87.15 -9.76 19.06
CA ILE A 4 -85.76 -9.42 18.74
C ILE A 4 -85.03 -10.71 18.37
N ALA A 5 -84.47 -10.78 17.16
CA ALA A 5 -83.60 -11.88 16.71
C ALA A 5 -82.14 -11.57 17.07
N THR A 6 -81.42 -12.55 17.64
CA THR A 6 -80.02 -12.40 18.04
C THR A 6 -79.08 -12.60 16.84
N VAL A 7 -78.25 -11.59 16.54
CA VAL A 7 -77.19 -11.69 15.53
C VAL A 7 -75.98 -12.35 16.18
N LYS A 8 -75.55 -13.50 15.65
CA LYS A 8 -74.27 -14.13 16.02
C LYS A 8 -73.12 -13.29 15.47
N VAL A 9 -72.29 -12.76 16.37
CA VAL A 9 -71.05 -12.06 16.02
C VAL A 9 -69.92 -13.09 15.92
N VAL A 10 -69.36 -13.24 14.72
CA VAL A 10 -68.16 -14.05 14.47
C VAL A 10 -66.95 -13.22 14.87
N THR A 11 -66.16 -13.71 15.83
CA THR A 11 -64.94 -13.05 16.28
C THR A 11 -63.72 -13.56 15.50
N SER A 12 -62.70 -12.72 15.37
CA SER A 12 -61.51 -12.91 14.54
C SER A 12 -60.69 -14.18 14.83
N SER A 13 -60.93 -14.86 15.96
CA SER A 13 -60.26 -16.10 16.33
C SER A 13 -60.67 -17.32 15.48
N GLU A 14 -61.85 -17.31 14.83
CA GLU A 14 -62.34 -18.46 14.04
C GLU A 14 -61.77 -18.54 12.61
N ALA A 15 -61.17 -17.46 12.09
CA ALA A 15 -60.65 -17.42 10.71
C ALA A 15 -59.29 -18.12 10.54
N LYS A 16 -58.55 -18.35 11.64
CA LYS A 16 -57.12 -18.74 11.59
C LYS A 16 -56.88 -20.24 11.37
N SER A 17 -57.92 -21.07 11.43
CA SER A 17 -57.81 -22.54 11.37
C SER A 17 -58.16 -23.16 10.01
N ARG A 18 -58.51 -22.39 8.97
CA ARG A 18 -58.86 -22.97 7.66
C ARG A 18 -57.67 -22.89 6.69
N PRO A 19 -57.10 -24.02 6.23
CA PRO A 19 -56.13 -23.99 5.13
C PRO A 19 -56.83 -23.48 3.86
N LYS A 20 -56.18 -22.56 3.15
CA LYS A 20 -56.69 -21.97 1.92
C LYS A 20 -56.54 -23.00 0.79
N THR A 21 -57.60 -23.75 0.49
CA THR A 21 -57.60 -24.71 -0.62
C THR A 21 -57.61 -23.97 -1.96
N ILE A 22 -56.44 -23.80 -2.57
CA ILE A 22 -56.32 -23.26 -3.93
C ILE A 22 -56.57 -24.41 -4.91
N GLN A 23 -57.66 -24.30 -5.67
CA GLN A 23 -58.08 -25.24 -6.72
C GLN A 23 -56.95 -25.46 -7.76
N PRO A 24 -56.69 -26.71 -8.22
CA PRO A 24 -55.56 -27.04 -9.09
C PRO A 24 -55.53 -26.24 -10.40
N GLY A 25 -56.69 -26.00 -11.04
CA GLY A 25 -56.77 -25.16 -12.25
C GLY A 25 -56.39 -23.67 -12.05
N ASN A 26 -56.30 -23.21 -10.80
CA ASN A 26 -55.86 -21.85 -10.47
C ASN A 26 -54.32 -21.73 -10.40
N ARG A 27 -53.61 -22.85 -10.18
CA ARG A 27 -52.14 -22.90 -10.17
C ARG A 27 -51.57 -22.88 -11.57
N GLU A 28 -52.17 -23.63 -12.49
CA GLU A 28 -51.75 -23.69 -13.90
C GLU A 28 -51.87 -22.32 -14.57
N LYS A 29 -53.02 -21.65 -14.41
CA LYS A 29 -53.21 -20.28 -14.91
C LYS A 29 -52.23 -19.27 -14.32
N GLN A 30 -51.90 -19.39 -13.03
CA GLN A 30 -50.89 -18.53 -12.39
C GLN A 30 -49.48 -18.80 -12.93
N ILE A 31 -49.12 -20.05 -13.16
CA ILE A 31 -47.82 -20.44 -13.70
C ILE A 31 -47.69 -19.99 -15.16
N GLU A 32 -48.71 -20.19 -16.00
CA GLU A 32 -48.73 -19.71 -17.38
C GLU A 32 -48.58 -18.19 -17.46
N THR A 33 -49.33 -17.45 -16.63
CA THR A 33 -49.22 -15.99 -16.57
C THR A 33 -47.83 -15.53 -16.09
N PHE A 34 -47.24 -16.24 -15.12
CA PHE A 34 -45.89 -15.95 -14.63
C PHE A 34 -44.80 -16.23 -15.68
N VAL A 35 -44.90 -17.36 -16.38
CA VAL A 35 -43.98 -17.72 -17.47
C VAL A 35 -44.11 -16.74 -18.63
N GLN A 36 -45.32 -16.36 -19.02
CA GLN A 36 -45.59 -15.38 -20.07
C GLN A 36 -44.98 -14.02 -19.72
N ASN A 37 -45.25 -13.51 -18.51
CA ASN A 37 -44.70 -12.24 -18.03
C ASN A 37 -43.16 -12.28 -17.99
N ARG A 38 -42.57 -13.40 -17.56
CA ARG A 38 -41.10 -13.57 -17.56
C ARG A 38 -40.52 -13.54 -18.98
N LEU A 39 -41.16 -14.18 -19.94
CA LEU A 39 -40.69 -14.18 -21.34
C LEU A 39 -40.81 -12.79 -21.99
N GLU A 40 -41.91 -12.09 -21.73
CA GLU A 40 -42.12 -10.71 -22.18
C GLU A 40 -41.07 -9.77 -21.57
N PHE A 41 -40.81 -9.88 -20.27
CA PHE A 41 -39.74 -9.12 -19.61
C PHE A 41 -38.36 -9.39 -20.24
N LEU A 42 -38.01 -10.65 -20.49
CA LEU A 42 -36.72 -11.00 -21.08
C LEU A 42 -36.58 -10.46 -22.51
N SER A 43 -37.66 -10.47 -23.29
CA SER A 43 -37.67 -9.89 -24.64
C SER A 43 -37.48 -8.37 -24.59
N ALA A 44 -38.28 -7.68 -23.77
CA ALA A 44 -38.19 -6.24 -23.59
C ALA A 44 -36.82 -5.82 -23.03
N PHE A 45 -36.28 -6.57 -22.07
CA PHE A 45 -34.94 -6.34 -21.54
C PHE A 45 -33.87 -6.49 -22.61
N LYS A 46 -33.93 -7.53 -23.45
CA LYS A 46 -32.98 -7.75 -24.54
C LYS A 46 -33.03 -6.62 -25.57
N GLU A 47 -34.21 -6.12 -25.88
CA GLU A 47 -34.39 -4.97 -26.78
C GLU A 47 -33.84 -3.68 -26.16
N ALA A 48 -34.20 -3.39 -24.92
CA ALA A 48 -33.68 -2.24 -24.17
C ALA A 48 -32.15 -2.31 -24.01
N PHE A 49 -31.59 -3.48 -23.72
CA PHE A 49 -30.14 -3.70 -23.61
C PHE A 49 -29.45 -3.37 -24.93
N LYS A 50 -29.94 -3.88 -26.06
CA LYS A 50 -29.38 -3.56 -27.38
C LYS A 50 -29.50 -2.07 -27.73
N ALA A 51 -30.62 -1.43 -27.37
CA ALA A 51 -30.84 0.00 -27.61
C ALA A 51 -29.96 0.89 -26.72
N THR A 52 -29.59 0.43 -25.52
CA THR A 52 -28.81 1.20 -24.55
C THR A 52 -27.31 1.03 -24.73
N PHE A 53 -26.81 -0.17 -25.06
CA PHE A 53 -25.39 -0.46 -25.29
C PHE A 53 -24.92 -0.06 -26.69
N THR A 54 -25.10 1.22 -27.02
CA THR A 54 -24.54 1.84 -28.24
C THR A 54 -23.21 2.51 -27.94
N GLU A 55 -22.33 2.59 -28.92
CA GLU A 55 -21.04 3.29 -28.79
C GLU A 55 -21.23 4.73 -28.29
N GLN A 56 -22.28 5.41 -28.77
CA GLN A 56 -22.59 6.78 -28.35
C GLN A 56 -23.00 6.87 -26.88
N ASN A 57 -23.86 5.98 -26.40
CA ASN A 57 -24.29 5.96 -25.00
C ASN A 57 -23.13 5.60 -24.07
N ILE A 58 -22.29 4.64 -24.49
CA ILE A 58 -21.07 4.27 -23.77
C ILE A 58 -20.14 5.48 -23.66
N LYS A 59 -19.78 6.11 -24.79
CA LYS A 59 -18.95 7.33 -24.81
C LYS A 59 -19.55 8.47 -23.97
N SER A 60 -20.86 8.62 -23.97
CA SER A 60 -21.56 9.61 -23.15
C SER A 60 -21.43 9.33 -21.65
N GLY A 61 -21.61 8.08 -21.21
CA GLY A 61 -21.47 7.70 -19.80
C GLY A 61 -20.06 7.92 -19.26
N PHE A 62 -19.05 7.57 -20.07
CA PHE A 62 -17.65 7.83 -19.76
C PHE A 62 -17.31 9.34 -19.67
N ARG A 63 -17.87 10.17 -20.57
CA ARG A 63 -17.74 11.64 -20.46
C ARG A 63 -18.35 12.17 -19.16
N ALA A 64 -19.50 11.64 -18.74
CA ALA A 64 -20.18 12.07 -17.51
C ALA A 64 -19.39 11.75 -16.24
N THR A 65 -18.60 10.67 -16.24
CA THR A 65 -17.72 10.31 -15.11
C THR A 65 -16.36 10.99 -15.15
N GLY A 66 -16.08 11.79 -16.19
CA GLY A 66 -14.76 12.39 -16.43
C GLY A 66 -13.70 11.38 -16.87
N LEU A 67 -14.08 10.11 -17.09
CA LEU A 67 -13.22 9.07 -17.64
C LEU A 67 -13.29 9.14 -19.17
N VAL A 68 -12.49 9.98 -19.80
CA VAL A 68 -12.52 10.12 -21.28
C VAL A 68 -12.09 8.80 -21.94
N PRO A 69 -12.92 8.15 -22.79
CA PRO A 69 -12.50 7.00 -23.56
C PRO A 69 -11.53 7.47 -24.65
N TYR A 70 -10.27 7.09 -24.46
CA TYR A 70 -9.24 6.95 -25.49
C TYR A 70 -9.09 8.14 -26.44
N GLU A 71 -8.59 9.25 -25.91
CA GLU A 71 -7.76 10.16 -26.69
C GLU A 71 -6.30 9.71 -26.48
N PRO A 72 -5.78 8.75 -27.28
CA PRO A 72 -4.45 8.21 -27.07
C PRO A 72 -3.39 9.31 -27.15
N GLN A 73 -3.65 10.37 -27.94
CA GLN A 73 -2.75 11.50 -28.04
C GLN A 73 -2.65 12.28 -26.74
N ASN A 74 -3.73 12.42 -25.97
CA ASN A 74 -3.64 13.00 -24.63
C ASN A 74 -2.81 12.11 -23.70
N VAL A 75 -3.09 10.80 -23.68
CA VAL A 75 -2.31 9.84 -22.87
C VAL A 75 -0.82 9.86 -23.27
N LEU A 76 -0.52 9.85 -24.57
CA LEU A 76 0.83 9.93 -25.11
C LEU A 76 1.49 11.29 -24.81
N SER A 77 0.73 12.39 -24.80
CA SER A 77 1.24 13.70 -24.40
C SER A 77 1.61 13.78 -22.92
N TYR A 78 0.87 13.08 -22.04
CA TYR A 78 1.26 12.89 -20.64
C TYR A 78 2.46 11.95 -20.47
N LEU A 79 2.62 10.97 -21.36
CA LEU A 79 3.77 10.06 -21.39
C LEU A 79 5.03 10.70 -21.98
N ASN A 80 4.90 11.78 -22.75
CA ASN A 80 6.00 12.70 -23.05
C ASN A 80 6.38 13.51 -21.79
N LEU A 81 6.69 12.79 -20.72
CA LEU A 81 7.49 13.27 -19.63
C LEU A 81 8.81 13.70 -20.27
N HIS A 82 8.96 15.00 -20.50
CA HIS A 82 10.30 15.57 -20.56
C HIS A 82 10.94 15.14 -19.26
N LEU A 83 11.85 14.16 -19.33
CA LEU A 83 12.77 13.81 -18.26
C LEU A 83 13.68 15.03 -18.06
N ARG A 84 13.12 16.11 -17.53
CA ARG A 84 13.87 17.19 -16.97
C ARG A 84 14.38 16.60 -15.67
N THR A 85 15.55 15.99 -15.75
CA THR A 85 16.40 15.84 -14.57
C THR A 85 16.49 17.24 -14.00
N PRO A 86 15.86 17.53 -12.84
CA PRO A 86 16.13 18.79 -12.18
C PRO A 86 17.64 18.79 -12.03
N THR A 87 18.34 19.77 -12.60
CA THR A 87 19.72 19.99 -12.23
C THR A 87 19.71 19.99 -10.71
N PRO A 88 20.39 19.04 -10.05
CA PRO A 88 20.35 18.99 -8.61
C PRO A 88 20.74 20.38 -8.13
N PRO A 89 20.06 20.93 -7.11
CA PRO A 89 20.58 22.13 -6.47
C PRO A 89 22.05 21.84 -6.22
N ILE A 90 22.93 22.80 -6.53
CA ILE A 90 24.31 22.73 -6.07
C ILE A 90 24.18 22.60 -4.56
N LEU A 91 24.22 21.35 -4.10
CA LEU A 91 24.42 21.04 -2.72
C LEU A 91 25.82 21.55 -2.54
N GLU A 92 25.96 22.60 -1.74
CA GLU A 92 27.27 22.95 -1.23
C GLU A 92 27.90 21.64 -0.80
N SER A 93 28.96 21.28 -1.52
CA SER A 93 29.70 20.07 -1.31
C SER A 93 30.27 20.21 0.09
N ASN A 94 29.52 19.70 1.07
CA ASN A 94 30.03 19.42 2.40
C ASN A 94 30.99 18.25 2.22
N ASN A 95 32.16 18.55 1.64
CA ASN A 95 33.31 17.74 1.27
C ASN A 95 33.31 16.33 1.87
N TRP A 96 32.36 15.48 1.46
CA TRP A 96 32.24 14.14 1.97
C TRP A 96 33.32 13.33 1.26
N THR A 97 34.37 13.00 2.00
CA THR A 97 35.43 12.12 1.51
C THR A 97 35.30 10.78 2.21
N SER A 98 35.35 9.68 1.46
CA SER A 98 35.33 8.28 1.96
C SER A 98 36.61 7.88 2.69
N LYS A 99 37.26 8.80 3.40
CA LYS A 99 38.47 8.55 4.17
C LYS A 99 38.14 7.70 5.38
N THR A 100 39.02 6.74 5.67
CA THR A 100 38.98 5.96 6.91
C THR A 100 39.04 6.91 8.10
N PRO A 101 38.02 6.96 8.97
CA PRO A 101 38.04 7.84 10.12
C PRO A 101 39.19 7.43 11.05
N GLN A 102 39.98 8.41 11.48
CA GLN A 102 41.15 8.21 12.35
C GLN A 102 40.81 8.43 13.82
N THR A 103 39.64 9.04 14.08
CA THR A 103 39.19 9.43 15.41
C THR A 103 37.73 9.04 15.59
N ILE A 104 37.34 8.66 16.81
CA ILE A 104 35.94 8.35 17.18
C ILE A 104 34.97 9.48 16.80
N ARG A 105 35.41 10.74 16.94
CA ARG A 105 34.63 11.91 16.52
C ARG A 105 34.32 11.92 15.02
N GLU A 106 35.29 11.56 14.19
CA GLU A 106 35.08 11.46 12.73
C GLU A 106 34.14 10.31 12.40
N LEU A 107 34.31 9.17 13.07
CA LEU A 107 33.42 8.01 12.93
C LEU A 107 31.97 8.41 13.22
N ASN A 108 31.70 9.08 14.34
CA ASN A 108 30.35 9.53 14.71
C ASN A 108 29.74 10.48 13.67
N PHE A 109 30.54 11.39 13.11
CA PHE A 109 30.07 12.31 12.07
C PHE A 109 29.67 11.56 10.79
N GLN A 110 30.46 10.56 10.40
CA GLN A 110 30.18 9.70 9.25
C GLN A 110 28.91 8.87 9.45
N ILE A 111 28.68 8.37 10.67
CA ILE A 111 27.51 7.57 11.04
C ILE A 111 26.22 8.35 10.85
N GLU A 112 26.14 9.55 11.42
CA GLU A 112 24.94 10.38 11.35
C GLU A 112 24.66 10.81 9.90
N HIS A 113 25.70 11.11 9.13
CA HIS A 113 25.55 11.41 7.71
C HIS A 113 24.96 10.23 6.91
N ILE A 114 25.44 9.00 7.14
CA ILE A 114 24.95 7.79 6.47
C ILE A 114 23.49 7.50 6.88
N LYS A 115 23.17 7.56 8.17
CA LYS A 115 21.80 7.36 8.69
C LYS A 115 20.81 8.35 8.08
N ASN A 116 21.18 9.64 8.04
CA ASN A 116 20.32 10.68 7.46
C ASN A 116 20.03 10.42 5.98
N ARG A 117 21.03 9.95 5.21
CA ARG A 117 20.84 9.54 3.81
C ARG A 117 19.88 8.36 3.66
N ILE A 118 19.99 7.36 4.53
CA ILE A 118 19.13 6.17 4.51
C ILE A 118 17.69 6.54 4.82
N VAL A 119 17.46 7.41 5.81
CA VAL A 119 16.12 7.89 6.18
C VAL A 119 15.47 8.71 5.06
N GLN A 120 16.25 9.50 4.33
CA GLN A 120 15.76 10.33 3.22
C GLN A 120 15.53 9.57 1.90
N HIS A 121 15.94 8.29 1.82
CA HIS A 121 15.81 7.51 0.60
C HIS A 121 14.34 7.14 0.33
N GLN A 122 13.77 7.65 -0.75
CA GLN A 122 12.45 7.23 -1.23
C GLN A 122 12.60 5.88 -1.94
N ASN A 123 11.71 4.92 -1.66
CA ASN A 123 11.50 3.62 -2.36
C ASN A 123 11.93 2.33 -1.62
N SER A 124 12.20 2.32 -0.31
CA SER A 124 12.30 1.07 0.46
C SER A 124 12.18 1.30 1.98
N SER A 125 11.92 0.24 2.73
CA SER A 125 12.00 0.28 4.20
C SER A 125 13.48 0.39 4.63
N PRO A 126 13.88 1.45 5.36
CA PRO A 126 15.29 1.68 5.72
C PRO A 126 15.82 0.73 6.80
N THR A 127 14.95 -0.06 7.44
CA THR A 127 15.26 -0.83 8.66
C THR A 127 16.41 -1.83 8.48
N SER A 128 16.41 -2.58 7.37
CA SER A 128 17.47 -3.58 7.11
C SER A 128 18.85 -2.93 6.95
N ILE A 129 18.91 -1.80 6.24
CA ILE A 129 20.15 -1.07 5.99
C ILE A 129 20.65 -0.40 7.28
N ASN A 130 19.76 0.19 8.07
CA ASN A 130 20.12 0.79 9.36
C ASN A 130 20.71 -0.26 10.33
N ASN A 131 20.16 -1.46 10.36
CA ASN A 131 20.69 -2.55 11.18
C ASN A 131 22.09 -2.96 10.72
N ALA A 132 22.31 -3.11 9.41
CA ALA A 132 23.63 -3.44 8.86
C ALA A 132 24.67 -2.34 9.19
N VAL A 133 24.31 -1.06 9.03
CA VAL A 133 25.17 0.08 9.37
C VAL A 133 25.51 0.08 10.87
N SER A 134 24.53 -0.15 11.75
CA SER A 134 24.75 -0.22 13.20
C SER A 134 25.77 -1.31 13.60
N CYS A 135 25.70 -2.48 12.96
CA CYS A 135 26.69 -3.53 13.18
C CYS A 135 28.10 -3.12 12.73
N LEU A 136 28.23 -2.49 11.56
CA LEU A 136 29.52 -1.98 11.06
C LEU A 136 30.11 -0.92 11.99
N VAL A 137 29.29 -0.04 12.54
CA VAL A 137 29.68 0.97 13.53
C VAL A 137 30.31 0.34 14.75
N LYS A 138 29.63 -0.63 15.37
CA LYS A 138 30.14 -1.33 16.55
C LYS A 138 31.48 -2.01 16.26
N GLY A 139 31.61 -2.64 15.09
CA GLY A 139 32.87 -3.24 14.65
C GLY A 139 34.00 -2.22 14.53
N ALA A 140 33.72 -1.05 13.94
CA ALA A 140 34.69 0.04 13.81
C ALA A 140 35.13 0.60 15.17
N GLU A 141 34.19 0.81 16.10
CA GLU A 141 34.48 1.25 17.47
C GLU A 141 35.40 0.26 18.19
N MET A 142 35.08 -1.03 18.12
CA MET A 142 35.92 -2.10 18.71
C MET A 142 37.34 -2.08 18.14
N MET A 143 37.48 -2.00 16.82
CA MET A 143 38.79 -1.94 16.17
C MET A 143 39.58 -0.69 16.56
N MET A 144 38.93 0.48 16.66
CA MET A 144 39.59 1.71 17.10
C MET A 144 40.11 1.60 18.53
N HIS A 145 39.32 1.04 19.44
CA HIS A 145 39.77 0.81 20.82
C HIS A 145 40.96 -0.15 20.87
N SER A 146 40.89 -1.27 20.15
CA SER A 146 42.02 -2.20 20.04
C SER A 146 43.26 -1.53 19.45
N ALA A 147 43.11 -0.71 18.42
CA ALA A 147 44.23 0.01 17.79
C ALA A 147 44.90 1.00 18.76
N VAL A 148 44.14 1.67 19.62
CA VAL A 148 44.69 2.57 20.66
C VAL A 148 45.52 1.78 21.67
N LEU A 149 45.01 0.64 22.16
CA LEU A 149 45.73 -0.22 23.11
C LEU A 149 47.02 -0.77 22.50
N LEU A 150 46.92 -1.34 21.29
CA LEU A 150 48.08 -1.85 20.56
C LEU A 150 49.13 -0.76 20.32
N LYS A 151 48.71 0.46 19.99
CA LYS A 151 49.64 1.59 19.81
C LYS A 151 50.38 1.95 21.11
N ALA A 152 49.73 1.84 22.26
CA ALA A 152 50.37 2.08 23.55
C ALA A 152 51.38 0.97 23.88
N GLU A 153 51.01 -0.30 23.65
CA GLU A 153 51.89 -1.44 23.87
C GLU A 153 53.13 -1.41 22.95
N VAL A 154 52.94 -1.12 21.66
CA VAL A 154 54.05 -0.96 20.70
C VAL A 154 55.03 0.13 21.17
N LYS A 155 54.53 1.26 21.67
CA LYS A 155 55.40 2.32 22.22
C LYS A 155 56.19 1.85 23.45
N ALA A 156 55.53 1.13 24.37
CA ALA A 156 56.19 0.61 25.57
C ALA A 156 57.30 -0.40 25.21
N LEU A 157 57.02 -1.31 24.26
CA LEU A 157 57.98 -2.29 23.76
C LEU A 157 59.16 -1.61 23.06
N GLN A 158 58.92 -0.56 22.27
CA GLN A 158 59.99 0.21 21.63
C GLN A 158 60.91 0.87 22.67
N ALA A 159 60.34 1.50 23.70
CA ALA A 159 61.13 2.12 24.77
C ALA A 159 61.97 1.09 25.55
N ALA A 160 61.38 -0.07 25.89
CA ALA A 160 62.10 -1.15 26.56
C ALA A 160 63.25 -1.70 25.70
N ASN A 161 63.02 -1.87 24.39
CA ASN A 161 64.04 -2.33 23.45
C ASN A 161 65.19 -1.34 23.30
N GLU A 162 64.91 -0.02 23.25
CA GLU A 162 65.96 0.98 23.24
C GLU A 162 66.81 0.96 24.52
N GLN A 163 66.17 0.84 25.68
CA GLN A 163 66.88 0.77 26.95
C GLN A 163 67.76 -0.48 27.04
N LYS A 164 67.28 -1.63 26.55
CA LYS A 164 68.06 -2.86 26.46
C LYS A 164 69.30 -2.69 25.59
N LYS A 165 69.14 -2.16 24.37
CA LYS A 165 70.28 -1.87 23.46
C LYS A 165 71.30 -0.91 24.09
N ARG A 166 70.86 0.05 24.90
CA ARG A 166 71.78 0.95 25.63
C ARG A 166 72.54 0.24 26.75
N ARG A 167 71.93 -0.74 27.41
CA ARG A 167 72.60 -1.56 28.44
C ARG A 167 73.63 -2.50 27.83
N GLU A 168 73.33 -3.12 26.69
CA GLU A 168 74.25 -4.03 25.98
C GLU A 168 75.48 -3.34 25.36
N ARG A 169 75.43 -2.00 25.21
CA ARG A 169 76.55 -1.20 24.70
C ARG A 169 77.47 -0.63 25.78
N LYS A 170 77.14 -0.83 27.06
CA LYS A 170 77.99 -0.48 28.21
C LYS A 170 78.73 -1.73 28.68
#